data_AF-A0A4Y8DHY1-F1
#
_entry.id   AF-A0A4Y8DHY1-F1
#
_cell.length_a   1.000
_cell.length_b   1.000
_cell.length_c   1.000
_cell.angle_alpha   90.00
_cell.angle_beta   90.00
_cell.angle_gamma   90.00
#
_symmetry.space_group_name_H-M   'P 1'
#
loop_
_entity.id
_entity.type
_entity.pdbx_description
1 polymer ?
#
loop_
_entity_poly.entity_id
_entity_poly.type
_entity_poly.pdbx_seq_one_letter_code
_entity_poly.pdbx_strand_id
1 'polypeptide(L)'
;MDISNSKAKLRYRPLVSRTAIWLVMIHPGSRCHLLHTKLSEMDYDISYEWKDESDDDPTINLNGKDVIVRKNLHDALVQIRLSEAEQHTWIDALSINQFEIKERNAQIEIMGQIYSGASIVIVWLGNTAENSDTACKMLEEMAAQTVLETTDK
;
A
#
# COMPACT_ATOMS: atom_id res chain seq x y z
N MET A 1 -18.72 18.25 -0.15
CA MET A 1 -17.70 19.08 0.54
C MET A 1 -16.36 18.57 0.04
N ASP A 2 -15.53 19.44 -0.52
CA ASP A 2 -14.43 19.08 -1.44
C ASP A 2 -13.26 18.38 -0.72
N ILE A 3 -13.15 17.05 -0.86
CA ILE A 3 -12.13 16.18 -0.22
C ILE A 3 -10.73 16.40 -0.82
N SER A 4 -10.63 17.20 -1.89
CA SER A 4 -9.36 17.57 -2.55
C SER A 4 -8.37 18.31 -1.65
N ASN A 5 -8.79 18.81 -0.48
CA ASN A 5 -8.00 19.75 0.32
C ASN A 5 -7.11 19.13 1.42
N SER A 6 -7.20 17.82 1.68
CA SER A 6 -6.40 17.14 2.72
C SER A 6 -5.04 16.64 2.21
N LYS A 7 -5.00 16.00 1.04
CA LYS A 7 -3.75 15.49 0.45
C LYS A 7 -2.86 16.59 -0.14
N ALA A 8 -3.40 17.78 -0.40
CA ALA A 8 -2.68 18.95 -0.94
C ALA A 8 -1.54 19.48 -0.04
N LYS A 9 -1.39 18.97 1.19
CA LYS A 9 -0.32 19.37 2.14
C LYS A 9 0.83 18.38 2.26
N LEU A 10 0.79 17.23 1.58
CA LEU A 10 1.94 16.32 1.53
C LEU A 10 2.98 16.90 0.56
N ARG A 11 4.17 17.20 1.08
CA ARG A 11 5.26 17.73 0.27
C ARG A 11 6.07 16.57 -0.31
N TYR A 12 5.66 16.10 -1.48
CA TYR A 12 6.48 15.22 -2.30
C TYR A 12 7.65 16.02 -2.86
N ARG A 13 8.86 15.45 -2.73
CA ARG A 13 10.01 15.93 -3.50
C ARG A 13 9.92 15.35 -4.92
N PRO A 14 10.36 16.09 -5.95
CA PRO A 14 10.44 15.54 -7.30
C PRO A 14 11.28 14.26 -7.32
N LEU A 15 10.85 13.28 -8.11
CA LEU A 15 11.62 12.07 -8.35
C LEU A 15 12.93 12.45 -9.04
N VAL A 16 14.04 12.17 -8.38
CA VAL A 16 15.40 12.46 -8.91
C VAL A 16 15.89 11.40 -9.89
N SER A 17 15.17 10.28 -10.04
CA SER A 17 15.49 9.21 -10.98
C SER A 17 14.26 8.40 -11.38
N ARG A 18 14.35 7.61 -12.46
CA ARG A 18 13.26 6.73 -12.91
C ARG A 18 12.92 5.60 -11.94
N THR A 19 13.83 5.22 -11.05
CA THR A 19 13.61 4.16 -10.07
C THR A 19 13.33 4.71 -8.67
N ALA A 20 13.22 6.04 -8.54
CA ALA A 20 12.87 6.66 -7.28
C ALA A 20 11.39 6.39 -6.96
N ILE A 21 11.12 6.04 -5.72
CA ILE A 21 9.79 5.71 -5.21
C ILE A 21 9.61 6.33 -3.82
N TRP A 22 8.36 6.47 -3.41
CA TRP A 22 8.02 6.72 -2.02
C TRP A 22 7.53 5.45 -1.36
N LEU A 23 8.06 5.15 -0.17
CA LEU A 23 7.55 4.10 0.70
C LEU A 23 6.85 4.74 1.89
N VAL A 24 5.79 4.08 2.35
CA VAL A 24 5.16 4.38 3.63
C VAL A 24 5.89 3.57 4.69
N MET A 25 6.64 4.24 5.55
CA MET A 25 7.16 3.69 6.79
C MET A 25 6.02 3.64 7.82
N ILE A 26 5.61 2.45 8.19
CA ILE A 26 4.56 2.19 9.18
C ILE A 26 5.27 1.86 10.50
N HIS A 27 5.15 2.74 11.50
CA HIS A 27 5.77 2.52 12.81
C HIS A 27 4.86 1.74 13.76
N PRO A 28 5.37 1.20 14.86
CA PRO A 28 4.52 0.84 16.00
C PRO A 28 3.59 1.97 16.44
N GLY A 29 2.36 1.63 16.84
CA GLY A 29 1.34 2.59 17.25
C GLY A 29 0.46 3.09 16.10
N SER A 30 0.49 4.38 15.78
CA SER A 30 -0.42 4.99 14.78
C SER A 30 0.27 5.89 13.75
N ARG A 31 1.59 6.04 13.83
CA ARG A 31 2.34 6.99 13.00
C ARG A 31 2.83 6.34 11.71
N CYS A 32 2.85 7.11 10.64
CA CYS A 32 3.44 6.77 9.37
C CYS A 32 4.34 7.91 8.87
N HIS A 33 5.36 7.57 8.09
CA HIS A 33 6.20 8.54 7.38
C HIS A 33 6.38 8.16 5.92
N LEU A 34 6.55 9.16 5.06
CA LEU A 34 6.98 8.94 3.68
C LEU A 34 8.50 8.93 3.61
N LEU A 35 9.04 7.83 3.11
CA LEU A 35 10.47 7.66 2.84
C LEU A 35 10.69 7.70 1.33
N HIS A 36 11.58 8.58 0.88
CA HIS A 36 12.00 8.63 -0.52
C HIS A 36 13.23 7.76 -0.72
N THR A 37 13.16 6.79 -1.63
CA THR A 37 14.23 5.81 -1.86
C THR A 37 14.24 5.38 -3.33
N LYS A 38 15.10 4.42 -3.71
CA LYS A 38 15.04 3.73 -5.00
C LYS A 38 14.65 2.27 -4.84
N LEU A 39 14.08 1.69 -5.90
CA LEU A 39 13.65 0.28 -5.98
C LEU A 39 14.69 -0.74 -5.48
N SER A 40 15.97 -0.49 -5.71
CA SER A 40 17.06 -1.41 -5.36
C SER A 40 17.70 -1.14 -3.99
N GLU A 41 17.25 -0.11 -3.27
CA GLU A 41 17.93 0.37 -2.06
C GLU A 41 17.33 -0.23 -0.78
N MET A 42 16.06 -0.69 -0.81
CA MET A 42 15.37 -1.24 0.35
C MET A 42 14.36 -2.31 -0.06
N ASP A 43 14.21 -3.31 0.80
CA ASP A 43 13.10 -4.25 0.75
C ASP A 43 11.80 -3.55 1.16
N TYR A 44 10.70 -3.89 0.48
CA TYR A 44 9.39 -3.33 0.78
C TYR A 44 8.27 -4.29 0.39
N ASP A 45 7.13 -4.11 1.05
CA ASP A 45 5.88 -4.79 0.73
C ASP A 45 5.00 -3.91 -0.16
N ILE A 46 4.01 -4.48 -0.82
CA ILE A 46 2.98 -3.71 -1.51
C ILE A 46 1.64 -3.89 -0.83
N SER A 47 0.87 -2.81 -0.72
CA SER A 47 -0.56 -2.87 -0.42
C SER A 47 -1.36 -2.23 -1.55
N TYR A 48 -2.41 -2.93 -2.01
CA TYR A 48 -3.29 -2.48 -3.07
C TYR A 48 -4.77 -2.69 -2.71
N GLU A 49 -5.63 -1.73 -3.07
CA GLU A 49 -7.00 -1.64 -2.56
C GLU A 49 -8.01 -1.09 -3.58
N TRP A 50 -9.25 -1.57 -3.51
CA TRP A 50 -10.38 -1.10 -4.34
C TRP A 50 -11.61 -0.82 -3.47
N LYS A 51 -12.00 0.45 -3.31
CA LYS A 51 -13.33 0.82 -2.81
C LYS A 51 -13.72 2.24 -3.19
N ASP A 52 -15.01 2.44 -3.44
CA ASP A 52 -15.60 3.75 -3.69
C ASP A 52 -15.55 4.65 -2.45
N GLU A 53 -15.79 5.94 -2.66
CA GLU A 53 -15.81 6.96 -1.60
C GLU A 53 -16.85 6.64 -0.53
N SER A 54 -16.53 6.96 0.72
CA SER A 54 -17.47 6.87 1.84
C SER A 54 -17.53 8.20 2.60
N ASP A 55 -18.70 8.54 3.15
CA ASP A 55 -18.89 9.77 3.93
C ASP A 55 -18.16 9.74 5.30
N ASP A 56 -17.53 8.62 5.66
CA ASP A 56 -16.91 8.34 6.97
C ASP A 56 -15.43 7.93 6.82
N ASP A 57 -14.70 8.59 5.91
CA ASP A 57 -13.29 8.32 5.69
C ASP A 57 -12.43 8.81 6.88
N PRO A 58 -11.63 7.92 7.51
CA PRO A 58 -10.82 8.24 8.70
C PRO A 58 -9.53 9.00 8.35
N THR A 59 -8.83 9.45 9.40
CA THR A 59 -7.53 10.10 9.28
C THR A 59 -6.40 9.22 9.79
N ILE A 60 -5.23 9.34 9.17
CA ILE A 60 -3.96 8.76 9.66
C ILE A 60 -2.95 9.86 9.93
N ASN A 61 -2.01 9.60 10.84
CA ASN A 61 -0.86 10.49 11.03
C ASN A 61 0.25 10.15 10.02
N LEU A 62 0.42 10.98 9.00
CA LEU A 62 1.45 10.82 7.97
C LEU A 62 2.39 12.04 7.98
N ASN A 63 3.69 11.81 8.22
CA ASN A 63 4.68 12.88 8.37
C ASN A 63 4.27 13.93 9.44
N GLY A 64 3.67 13.48 10.54
CA GLY A 64 3.20 14.35 11.62
C GLY A 64 1.97 15.21 11.27
N LYS A 65 1.27 14.91 10.18
CA LYS A 65 0.04 15.58 9.76
C LYS A 65 -1.11 14.58 9.68
N ASP A 66 -2.30 15.03 10.01
CA ASP A 66 -3.51 14.23 9.83
C ASP A 66 -3.93 14.28 8.35
N VAL A 67 -4.01 13.10 7.74
CA VAL A 67 -4.35 12.91 6.33
C VAL A 67 -5.56 12.00 6.26
N ILE A 68 -6.64 12.48 5.64
CA ILE A 68 -7.81 11.66 5.31
C ILE A 68 -7.41 10.58 4.30
N VAL A 69 -7.74 9.34 4.62
CA VAL A 69 -7.56 8.17 3.75
C VAL A 69 -8.86 7.39 3.67
N ARG A 70 -9.02 6.59 2.62
CA ARG A 70 -10.20 5.71 2.50
C ARG A 70 -10.25 4.77 3.71
N LYS A 71 -11.46 4.52 4.20
CA LYS A 71 -11.70 3.63 5.34
C LYS A 71 -11.00 2.28 5.19
N ASN A 72 -11.04 1.71 3.99
CA ASN A 72 -10.44 0.41 3.72
C ASN A 72 -8.90 0.43 3.79
N LEU A 73 -8.25 1.48 3.27
CA LEU A 73 -6.81 1.68 3.46
C LEU A 73 -6.45 1.87 4.94
N HIS A 74 -7.25 2.63 5.68
CA HIS A 74 -7.05 2.77 7.12
C HIS A 74 -7.13 1.41 7.84
N ASP A 75 -8.16 0.63 7.55
CA ASP A 75 -8.35 -0.68 8.17
C ASP A 75 -7.22 -1.64 7.80
N ALA A 76 -6.77 -1.62 6.53
CA ALA A 76 -5.57 -2.35 6.10
C ALA A 76 -4.32 -1.93 6.90
N LEU A 77 -4.08 -0.62 7.03
CA LEU A 77 -2.95 -0.07 7.80
C LEU A 77 -3.00 -0.44 9.28
N VAL A 78 -4.19 -0.62 9.85
CA VAL A 78 -4.35 -1.11 11.24
C VAL A 78 -3.97 -2.58 11.32
N GLN A 79 -4.39 -3.41 10.36
CA GLN A 79 -4.16 -4.85 10.39
C GLN A 79 -2.72 -5.25 10.06
N ILE A 80 -2.08 -4.59 9.09
CA ILE A 80 -0.71 -4.95 8.70
C ILE A 80 0.33 -4.49 9.70
N ARG A 81 -0.01 -3.50 10.55
CA ARG A 81 0.93 -2.85 11.47
C ARG A 81 1.41 -3.81 12.54
N LEU A 82 2.72 -3.97 12.61
CA LEU A 82 3.37 -4.72 13.67
C LEU A 82 3.46 -3.90 14.97
N SER A 83 3.27 -4.57 16.10
CA SER A 83 3.29 -3.92 17.42
C SER A 83 4.69 -3.49 17.86
N GLU A 84 5.74 -4.19 17.40
CA GLU A 84 7.12 -4.01 17.87
C GLU A 84 8.11 -3.62 16.76
N ALA A 85 7.70 -3.64 15.49
CA ALA A 85 8.58 -3.41 14.36
C ALA A 85 8.00 -2.39 13.38
N GLU A 86 8.88 -1.69 12.67
CA GLU A 86 8.48 -0.86 11.55
C GLU A 86 8.47 -1.65 10.24
N GLN A 87 7.58 -1.24 9.32
CA GLN A 87 7.44 -1.85 8.01
C GLN A 87 7.58 -0.79 6.92
N HIS A 88 8.15 -1.20 5.79
CA HIS A 88 8.26 -0.38 4.60
C HIS A 88 7.28 -0.91 3.57
N THR A 89 6.25 -0.14 3.25
CA THR A 89 5.21 -0.59 2.32
C THR A 89 4.99 0.46 1.25
N TRP A 90 5.02 0.05 -0.01
CA TRP A 90 4.55 0.86 -1.12
C TRP A 90 3.03 0.78 -1.18
N ILE A 91 2.36 1.93 -1.08
CA ILE A 91 0.90 2.05 -1.06
C ILE A 91 0.53 3.09 -2.12
N ASP A 92 0.04 2.68 -3.28
CA ASP A 92 -0.20 3.57 -4.43
C ASP A 92 -0.92 4.89 -4.08
N ALA A 93 -1.91 4.85 -3.20
CA ALA A 93 -2.71 5.99 -2.75
C ALA A 93 -1.92 7.04 -1.95
N LEU A 94 -0.75 6.68 -1.41
CA LEU A 94 0.15 7.49 -0.57
C LEU A 94 1.58 7.61 -1.14
N SER A 95 2.04 6.62 -1.88
CA SER A 95 3.38 6.54 -2.48
C SER A 95 3.47 7.26 -3.83
N ILE A 96 2.32 7.50 -4.48
CA ILE A 96 2.23 8.26 -5.71
C ILE A 96 1.63 9.63 -5.42
N ASN A 97 2.30 10.69 -5.85
CA ASN A 97 1.69 12.01 -5.83
C ASN A 97 0.59 12.11 -6.89
N GLN A 98 -0.64 11.93 -6.44
CA GLN A 98 -1.81 11.92 -7.31
C GLN A 98 -2.10 13.29 -7.99
N PHE A 99 -1.46 14.38 -7.55
CA PHE A 99 -1.68 15.74 -8.06
C PHE A 99 -0.69 16.18 -9.13
N GLU A 100 0.43 15.47 -9.31
CA GLU A 100 1.41 15.78 -10.34
C GLU A 100 1.35 14.69 -11.42
N ILE A 101 0.80 15.04 -12.59
CA ILE A 101 0.50 14.08 -13.66
C ILE A 101 1.78 13.41 -14.20
N LYS A 102 2.89 14.13 -14.29
CA LYS A 102 4.15 13.59 -14.82
C LYS A 102 4.74 12.54 -13.88
N GLU A 103 4.75 12.80 -12.58
CA GLU A 103 5.19 11.88 -11.53
C GLU A 103 4.27 10.67 -11.48
N ARG A 104 2.96 10.89 -11.45
CA ARG A 104 1.99 9.80 -11.46
C ARG A 104 2.19 8.88 -12.65
N ASN A 105 2.32 9.44 -13.85
CA ASN A 105 2.57 8.65 -15.06
C ASN A 105 3.92 7.92 -14.98
N ALA A 106 4.98 8.56 -14.47
CA ALA A 106 6.28 7.93 -14.30
C ALA A 106 6.24 6.76 -13.29
N GLN A 107 5.48 6.87 -12.20
CA GLN A 107 5.28 5.78 -11.23
C GLN A 107 4.46 4.63 -11.84
N ILE A 108 3.42 4.94 -12.61
CA ILE A 108 2.62 3.94 -13.32
C ILE A 108 3.48 3.19 -14.35
N GLU A 109 4.36 3.87 -15.09
CA GLU A 109 5.27 3.25 -16.06
C GLU A 109 6.20 2.21 -15.41
N ILE A 110 6.56 2.38 -14.14
CA ILE A 110 7.44 1.46 -13.40
C ILE A 110 6.68 0.53 -12.45
N MET A 111 5.34 0.55 -12.42
CA MET A 111 4.55 -0.30 -11.51
C MET A 111 4.95 -1.77 -11.64
N GLY A 112 5.13 -2.29 -12.87
CA GLY A 112 5.58 -3.66 -13.07
C GLY A 112 6.90 -3.98 -12.36
N GLN A 113 7.83 -3.02 -12.30
CA GLN A 113 9.08 -3.15 -11.57
C GLN A 113 8.86 -3.07 -10.05
N ILE A 114 7.99 -2.16 -9.60
CA ILE A 114 7.61 -2.04 -8.19
C ILE A 114 7.04 -3.38 -7.69
N TYR A 115 6.09 -3.96 -8.41
CA TYR A 115 5.51 -5.27 -8.08
C TYR A 115 6.52 -6.40 -8.12
N SER A 116 7.39 -6.46 -9.14
CA SER A 116 8.42 -7.50 -9.21
C SER A 116 9.49 -7.42 -8.14
N GLY A 117 9.75 -6.21 -7.61
CA GLY A 117 10.79 -5.95 -6.61
C GLY A 117 10.31 -6.05 -5.17
N ALA A 118 9.00 -6.17 -4.94
CA ALA A 118 8.45 -6.28 -3.59
C ALA A 118 8.79 -7.64 -2.96
N SER A 119 9.14 -7.62 -1.68
CA SER A 119 9.40 -8.84 -0.91
C SER A 119 8.10 -9.62 -0.66
N ILE A 120 7.01 -8.90 -0.38
CA ILE A 120 5.68 -9.46 -0.17
C ILE A 120 4.64 -8.56 -0.86
N VAL A 121 3.61 -9.18 -1.44
CA VAL A 121 2.43 -8.47 -1.92
C VAL A 121 1.26 -8.76 -0.99
N ILE A 122 0.78 -7.73 -0.31
CA ILE A 122 -0.35 -7.79 0.61
C ILE A 122 -1.61 -7.34 -0.13
N VAL A 123 -2.55 -8.26 -0.31
CA VAL A 123 -3.85 -7.96 -0.91
C VAL A 123 -4.89 -7.83 0.19
N TRP A 124 -5.45 -6.63 0.35
CA TRP A 124 -6.48 -6.38 1.35
C TRP A 124 -7.88 -6.46 0.74
N LEU A 125 -8.64 -7.48 1.13
CA LEU A 125 -9.99 -7.75 0.62
C LEU A 125 -11.11 -7.18 1.53
N GLY A 126 -10.73 -6.47 2.60
CA GLY A 126 -11.66 -5.98 3.62
C GLY A 126 -11.73 -6.87 4.85
N ASN A 127 -12.50 -6.42 5.85
CA ASN A 127 -12.75 -7.19 7.06
C ASN A 127 -13.53 -8.48 6.76
N THR A 128 -13.39 -9.47 7.64
CA THR A 128 -14.14 -10.72 7.59
C THR A 128 -15.65 -10.46 7.44
N ALA A 129 -16.23 -11.01 6.38
CA ALA A 129 -17.66 -11.06 6.13
C ALA A 129 -18.17 -12.50 6.33
N GLU A 130 -19.49 -12.68 6.37
CA GLU A 130 -20.08 -14.02 6.29
C GLU A 130 -19.53 -14.72 5.03
N ASN A 131 -18.77 -15.81 5.22
CA ASN A 131 -18.06 -16.61 4.20
C ASN A 131 -16.58 -16.25 3.89
N SER A 132 -15.95 -15.27 4.54
CA SER A 132 -14.51 -15.04 4.36
C SER A 132 -13.66 -16.28 4.67
N ASP A 133 -14.00 -17.01 5.74
CA ASP A 133 -13.29 -18.24 6.13
C ASP A 133 -13.39 -19.34 5.06
N THR A 134 -14.54 -19.43 4.39
CA THR A 134 -14.76 -20.40 3.31
C THR A 134 -13.90 -20.06 2.09
N ALA A 135 -13.86 -18.77 1.71
CA ALA A 135 -13.04 -18.31 0.59
C ALA A 135 -11.53 -18.50 0.88
N CYS A 136 -11.07 -18.19 2.09
CA CYS A 136 -9.67 -18.42 2.49
C CYS A 136 -9.30 -19.90 2.41
N LYS A 137 -10.14 -20.81 2.92
CA LYS A 137 -9.90 -22.26 2.81
C LYS A 137 -9.81 -22.73 1.35
N MET A 138 -10.68 -22.23 0.47
CA MET A 138 -10.62 -22.58 -0.95
C MET A 138 -9.32 -22.09 -1.60
N LEU A 139 -8.86 -20.88 -1.26
CA LEU A 139 -7.59 -20.35 -1.76
C LEU A 139 -6.39 -21.17 -1.26
N GLU A 140 -6.39 -21.58 0.01
CA GLU A 140 -5.37 -22.47 0.58
C GLU A 140 -5.34 -23.82 -0.14
N GLU A 141 -6.51 -24.41 -0.39
CA GLU A 141 -6.64 -25.67 -1.13
C GLU A 141 -6.15 -25.56 -2.59
N MET A 142 -6.50 -24.48 -3.29
CA MET A 142 -6.04 -24.22 -4.67
C MET A 142 -4.53 -23.96 -4.74
N ALA A 143 -3.99 -23.20 -3.79
CA ALA A 143 -2.55 -22.95 -3.70
C ALA A 143 -1.77 -24.24 -3.45
N ALA A 144 -2.26 -25.11 -2.56
CA ALA A 144 -1.66 -26.41 -2.27
C ALA A 144 -1.65 -27.34 -3.49
N GLN A 145 -2.69 -27.31 -4.33
CA GLN A 145 -2.74 -28.09 -5.57
C GLN A 145 -1.77 -27.55 -6.64
N THR A 146 -1.59 -26.24 -6.72
CA THR A 146 -0.68 -25.59 -7.69
C THR A 146 0.80 -25.90 -7.42
N VAL A 147 1.18 -26.09 -6.15
CA VAL A 147 2.55 -26.47 -5.76
C VAL A 147 2.87 -27.92 -6.15
N LEU A 148 1.87 -28.81 -6.17
CA LEU A 148 2.06 -30.21 -6.55
C LEU A 148 2.26 -30.39 -8.06
N GLU A 149 1.69 -29.51 -8.91
CA GLU A 149 1.84 -29.59 -10.38
C GLU A 149 3.14 -28.95 -10.90
N THR A 150 3.83 -28.13 -10.10
CA THR A 150 5.07 -27.44 -10.49
C THR A 150 6.35 -28.19 -10.14
N THR A 151 6.26 -29.30 -9.39
CA THR A 151 7.44 -30.08 -8.96
C THR A 151 7.80 -31.23 -9.92
N ASP A 152 7.08 -31.38 -11.04
CA ASP A 152 7.24 -32.50 -11.99
C ASP A 152 7.66 -32.06 -13.42
N LYS A 153 8.60 -31.11 -13.52
CA LYS A 153 9.27 -30.78 -14.80
C LYS A 153 10.77 -30.54 -14.65
#